data_AF-A0A379UY98-F1
#
_entry.id   AF-A0A379UY98-F1
#
_cell.length_a   1.000
_cell.length_b   1.000
_cell.length_c   1.000
_cell.angle_alpha   90.00
_cell.angle_beta   90.00
_cell.angle_gamma   90.00
#
_symmetry.space_group_name_H-M   'P 1'
#
loop_
_entity.id
_entity.type
_entity.pdbx_description
1 polymer ?
#
loop_
_entity_poly.entity_id
_entity_poly.type
_entity_poly.pdbx_seq_one_letter_code
_entity_poly.pdbx_strand_id
1 'polypeptide(L)' 'MGPGKVPARAGMLLCIALAVIRQSDGSFVLLATERNLLIFNRASAEEIQDHQCDILNQQVIK' A
#
# COMPACT_ATOMS: atom_id res chain seq x y z
N MET A 1 -9.98 -5.33 -7.97
CA MET A 1 -8.62 -5.91 -7.84
C MET A 1 -8.73 -7.05 -6.83
N GLY A 2 -8.70 -8.32 -7.27
CA GLY A 2 -8.69 -9.46 -6.34
C GLY A 2 -7.30 -9.65 -5.70
N PRO A 3 -7.15 -10.48 -4.65
CA PRO A 3 -5.85 -10.75 -4.04
C PRO A 3 -4.97 -11.54 -5.02
N GLY A 4 -4.24 -10.82 -5.86
CA GLY A 4 -3.23 -11.38 -6.75
C GLY A 4 -1.94 -11.61 -6.00
N LYS A 5 -1.36 -12.81 -6.11
CA LYS A 5 -0.01 -13.08 -5.61
C LYS A 5 0.98 -12.28 -6.45
N VAL A 6 1.86 -11.50 -5.81
CA VAL A 6 3.01 -10.90 -6.50
C VAL A 6 4.08 -11.99 -6.66
N PRO A 7 4.51 -12.33 -7.88
CA PRO A 7 5.58 -13.31 -8.08
C PRO A 7 6.88 -12.79 -7.48
N ALA A 8 7.42 -13.52 -6.51
CA ALA A 8 8.68 -13.17 -5.87
C ALA A 8 9.86 -13.60 -6.76
N ARG A 9 10.73 -12.65 -7.14
CA ARG A 9 12.03 -12.91 -7.76
C ARG A 9 13.11 -12.74 -6.70
N ALA A 10 14.08 -13.65 -6.62
CA ALA A 10 15.19 -13.53 -5.69
C ALA A 10 15.90 -12.16 -5.89
N GLY A 11 16.00 -11.35 -4.83
CA GLY A 11 16.55 -9.99 -4.86
C GLY A 11 15.53 -8.85 -5.00
N MET A 12 14.28 -9.10 -5.41
CA MET A 12 13.25 -8.05 -5.54
C MET A 12 12.64 -7.59 -4.21
N LEU A 13 12.80 -8.35 -3.12
CA LEU A 13 12.31 -7.92 -1.80
C LEU A 13 12.90 -6.56 -1.38
N LEU A 14 14.10 -6.22 -1.85
CA LEU A 14 14.72 -4.91 -1.63
C LEU A 14 14.07 -3.77 -2.43
N CYS A 15 13.28 -4.06 -3.48
CA CYS A 15 12.66 -3.08 -4.38
C CYS A 15 11.14 -2.98 -4.19
N ILE A 16 10.57 -3.74 -3.27
CA ILE A 16 9.14 -3.76 -2.95
C ILE A 16 8.94 -3.14 -1.57
N ALA A 17 7.99 -2.22 -1.45
CA ALA A 17 7.45 -1.79 -0.16
C ALA A 17 6.02 -2.30 0.02
N LEU A 18 5.63 -2.48 1.28
CA LEU A 18 4.36 -3.09 1.67
C LEU A 18 3.53 -2.13 2.53
N ALA A 19 2.20 -2.19 2.40
CA ALA A 19 1.26 -1.57 3.31
C ALA A 19 0.14 -2.55 3.68
N VAL A 20 -0.36 -2.45 4.90
CA VAL A 20 -1.45 -3.29 5.43
C VAL A 20 -2.60 -2.40 5.87
N ILE A 21 -3.81 -2.74 5.42
CA ILE A 21 -5.02 -1.97 5.72
C ILE A 21 -6.12 -2.94 6.18
N ARG A 22 -6.86 -2.56 7.22
CA ARG A 22 -8.06 -3.29 7.64
C ARG A 22 -9.26 -2.83 6.82
N GLN A 23 -10.01 -3.77 6.27
CA GLN A 23 -11.25 -3.52 5.54
C GLN A 23 -12.44 -3.42 6.50
N SER A 24 -13.58 -2.92 6.00
CA SER A 24 -14.81 -2.76 6.78
C SER A 24 -15.38 -4.07 7.32
N ASP A 25 -15.11 -5.20 6.65
CA ASP A 25 -15.50 -6.54 7.09
C ASP A 25 -14.53 -7.16 8.12
N GLY A 26 -13.52 -6.40 8.56
CA GLY A 26 -12.51 -6.82 9.52
C GLY A 26 -11.36 -7.64 8.93
N SER A 27 -11.40 -7.96 7.64
CA SER A 27 -10.30 -8.61 6.94
C SER A 27 -9.15 -7.63 6.66
N PHE A 28 -8.01 -8.15 6.17
CA PHE A 28 -6.84 -7.33 5.84
C PHE A 28 -6.51 -7.40 4.35
N VAL A 29 -6.14 -6.25 3.79
CA VAL A 29 -5.53 -6.15 2.46
C VAL A 29 -4.05 -5.89 2.64
N LEU A 30 -3.23 -6.69 1.95
CA LEU A 30 -1.81 -6.45 1.77
C LEU A 30 -1.59 -5.80 0.40
N LEU A 31 -1.06 -4.59 0.40
CA LEU A 31 -0.64 -3.88 -0.80
C LEU A 31 0.88 -4.00 -0.95
N ALA A 32 1.33 -4.11 -2.19
CA ALA A 32 2.74 -4.10 -2.55
C ALA A 32 2.97 -3.10 -3.68
N THR A 33 4.03 -2.30 -3.56
CA THR A 33 4.47 -1.37 -4.60
C THR A 33 5.92 -1.68 -4.95
N GLU A 34 6.21 -1.78 -6.24
CA GLU A 34 7.56 -2.02 -6.76
C GLU A 34 8.12 -0.73 -7.38
N ARG A 35 9.42 -0.50 -7.18
CA ARG A 35 10.10 0.68 -7.71
C ARG A 35 10.01 0.71 -9.23
N ASN A 36 9.47 1.80 -9.78
CA ASN A 36 9.39 2.02 -11.22
C ASN A 36 9.73 3.48 -11.56
N LEU A 37 10.88 3.69 -12.20
CA LEU A 37 11.41 5.02 -12.52
C LEU A 37 10.61 5.76 -13.59
N LEU A 38 9.95 5.04 -14.51
CA LEU A 38 9.19 5.65 -15.61
C LEU A 38 7.95 6.40 -15.11
N ILE A 39 7.34 5.89 -14.03
CA ILE A 39 6.19 6.51 -13.36
C ILE A 39 6.59 7.22 -12.06
N PHE A 40 7.89 7.44 -11.83
CA PHE A 40 8.44 8.04 -10.61
C PHE A 40 8.03 7.34 -9.30
N ASN A 41 7.64 6.06 -9.36
CA ASN A 41 7.32 5.26 -8.19
C ASN A 41 8.62 4.81 -7.51
N ARG A 42 8.83 5.27 -6.27
CA ARG A 42 10.03 4.98 -5.47
C ARG A 42 9.92 3.71 -4.63
N ALA A 43 8.85 2.93 -4.81
CA ALA A 43 8.40 1.93 -3.86
C ALA A 43 8.21 2.54 -2.46
N SER A 44 7.53 3.69 -2.37
CA SER A 44 7.18 4.25 -1.06
C SER A 44 5.74 3.87 -0.73
N ALA A 45 5.56 2.84 0.10
CA ALA A 45 4.24 2.48 0.60
C ALA A 45 3.68 3.53 1.58
N GLU A 46 4.53 4.45 2.06
CA GLU A 46 4.17 5.59 2.90
C GLU A 46 3.28 6.62 2.17
N GLU A 47 3.31 6.66 0.84
CA GLU A 47 2.57 7.67 0.04
C GLU A 47 1.04 7.67 0.29
N ILE A 48 0.48 6.53 0.70
CA ILE A 48 -0.95 6.41 1.03
C ILE A 48 -1.26 6.80 2.49
N GLN A 49 -0.24 6.97 3.32
CA GLN A 49 -0.40 7.27 4.74
C GLN A 49 -0.40 8.78 4.95
N ASP A 50 -1.52 9.28 5.47
CA ASP A 50 -1.65 10.68 5.84
C ASP A 50 -1.02 10.94 7.21
N HIS A 51 0.07 11.71 7.21
CA HIS A 51 0.80 12.08 8.41
C HIS A 51 0.16 13.26 9.16
N GLN A 52 -0.79 13.96 8.53
CA GLN A 52 -1.57 15.01 9.19
C GLN A 52 -2.80 14.44 9.90
N CYS A 53 -3.12 13.16 9.67
CA CYS A 53 -4.28 12.48 10.25
C CYS A 53 -5.61 13.20 9.94
N ASP A 54 -5.71 13.89 8.80
CA ASP A 54 -6.92 14.56 8.33
C ASP A 54 -8.09 13.58 8.14
N ILE A 55 -7.80 12.30 7.90
CA ILE A 55 -8.82 11.22 7.89
C ILE A 55 -9.66 11.18 9.18
N LEU A 56 -9.11 11.58 10.33
CA LEU A 56 -9.85 11.64 11.60
C LEU A 56 -10.85 12.80 11.64
N ASN A 57 -10.61 13.85 10.83
CA ASN A 57 -11.46 15.03 10.73
C ASN A 57 -12.50 14.89 9.60
N GLN A 58 -12.28 13.97 8.65
CA GLN A 58 -13.23 13.65 7.60
C GLN A 58 -14.34 12.73 8.16
N GLN A 59 -15.55 13.28 8.31
CA GLN A 59 -16.75 12.53 8.72
C GLN A 59 -17.28 11.55 7.65
N VAL A 60 -16.41 11.00 6.80
CA VAL A 60 -16.77 10.13 5.65
C VAL A 60 -16.97 8.67 6.08
N ILE A 61 -16.67 8.32 7.34
CA ILE A 61 -16.97 7.00 7.91
C ILE A 61 -18.16 7.16 8.87
N LYS A 62 -19.37 7.25 8.31
CA LYS A 62 -20.63 6.91 8.99
C LYS A 62 -21.35 5.87 8.16
#